data_AF-A0A448MKG0-F1
#
_entry.id   AF-A0A448MKG0-F1
#
_cell.length_a   1.000
_cell.length_b   1.000
_cell.length_c   1.000
_cell.angle_alpha   90.00
_cell.angle_beta   90.00
_cell.angle_gamma   90.00
#
_symmetry.space_group_name_H-M   'P 1'
#
loop_
_entity.id
_entity.type
_entity.pdbx_description
1 polymer ?
#
loop_
_entity_poly.entity_id
_entity_poly.type
_entity_poly.pdbx_seq_one_letter_code
_entity_poly.pdbx_strand_id
1 'polypeptide(L)' 'MITIKKGLDLPIAGKPAQVIHSGNVVNQVAILGEEYVGMRPSMKVREGDVVKKGQALFEDKKIPVWFSQPQQAVLSQQ' A
#
# COMPACT_ATOMS: atom_id res chain seq x y z
N MET A 1 17.66 -27.12 -19.83
CA MET A 1 18.01 -27.34 -18.41
C MET A 1 16.78 -26.95 -17.60
N ILE A 2 16.11 -27.90 -16.92
CA ILE A 2 14.82 -27.66 -16.24
C ILE A 2 15.08 -27.61 -14.74
N THR A 3 14.80 -26.47 -14.10
CA THR A 3 15.01 -26.26 -12.67
C THR A 3 13.80 -26.78 -11.89
N ILE A 4 13.87 -28.03 -11.42
CA ILE A 4 12.83 -28.63 -10.58
C ILE A 4 13.03 -28.13 -9.13
N LYS A 5 12.22 -27.16 -8.70
CA LYS A 5 12.17 -26.74 -7.30
C LYS A 5 11.37 -27.80 -6.52
N LYS A 6 12.01 -28.49 -5.56
CA LYS A 6 11.32 -29.34 -4.59
C LYS A 6 10.51 -28.43 -3.64
N GLY A 7 9.34 -28.00 -4.08
CA GLY A 7 8.36 -27.29 -3.25
C GLY A 7 7.58 -28.27 -2.39
N LEU A 8 7.33 -27.91 -1.13
CA LEU A 8 6.37 -28.58 -0.26
C LEU A 8 4.99 -28.00 -0.58
N ASP A 9 4.06 -28.82 -1.06
CA ASP A 9 2.66 -28.42 -1.23
C ASP A 9 2.05 -28.19 0.16
N LEU A 10 1.91 -26.92 0.54
CA LEU A 10 1.23 -26.53 1.78
C LEU A 10 -0.28 -26.76 1.59
N PRO A 11 -0.94 -27.61 2.41
CA PRO A 11 -2.39 -27.81 2.33
C PRO A 11 -3.09 -26.62 2.98
N ILE A 12 -3.23 -25.51 2.25
CA ILE A 12 -3.96 -24.33 2.70
C ILE A 12 -5.42 -24.47 2.24
N ALA A 13 -6.34 -24.69 3.17
CA ALA A 13 -7.77 -24.61 2.89
C ALA A 13 -8.17 -23.15 2.63
N GLY A 14 -9.08 -22.91 1.68
CA GLY A 14 -9.59 -21.57 1.36
C GLY A 14 -8.94 -20.88 0.15
N LYS A 15 -8.42 -21.64 -0.83
CA LYS A 15 -7.93 -21.07 -2.09
C LYS A 15 -9.05 -20.25 -2.75
N PRO A 16 -8.83 -18.96 -3.05
CA PRO A 16 -9.86 -18.13 -3.65
C PRO A 16 -10.18 -18.62 -5.07
N ALA A 17 -11.45 -18.55 -5.45
CA ALA A 17 -11.86 -18.75 -6.83
C ALA A 17 -11.14 -17.74 -7.72
N GLN A 18 -10.60 -18.19 -8.85
CA GLN A 18 -9.91 -17.34 -9.83
C GLN A 18 -10.93 -16.61 -10.71
N VAL A 19 -11.82 -15.85 -10.08
CA VAL A 19 -12.88 -15.07 -10.71
C VAL A 19 -12.85 -13.68 -10.09
N ILE A 20 -12.90 -12.65 -10.93
CA ILE A 20 -12.91 -11.25 -10.48
C ILE A 20 -14.35 -10.88 -10.16
N HIS A 21 -14.60 -10.51 -8.90
CA HIS A 21 -15.86 -9.96 -8.44
C HIS A 21 -15.66 -8.50 -8.02
N SER A 22 -16.71 -7.68 -8.11
CA SER A 22 -16.71 -6.35 -7.49
C SER A 22 -16.63 -6.52 -5.97
N GLY A 23 -15.59 -5.93 -5.37
CA GLY A 23 -15.42 -5.91 -3.92
C GLY A 23 -16.36 -4.91 -3.25
N ASN A 24 -16.28 -4.85 -1.92
CA ASN A 24 -17.00 -3.85 -1.13
C ASN A 24 -16.54 -2.44 -1.49
N VAL A 25 -17.42 -1.46 -1.28
CA VAL A 25 -17.10 -0.04 -1.47
C VAL A 25 -16.04 0.36 -0.45
N VAL A 26 -14.87 0.80 -0.94
CA VAL A 26 -13.75 1.27 -0.11
C VAL A 26 -13.83 2.78 0.02
N ASN A 27 -14.07 3.28 1.24
CA ASN A 27 -14.19 4.72 1.52
C ASN A 27 -12.89 5.34 2.04
N GLN A 28 -11.98 4.53 2.58
CA GLN A 28 -10.74 4.98 3.20
C GLN A 28 -9.59 4.11 2.73
N VAL A 29 -8.46 4.76 2.45
CA VAL A 29 -7.21 4.13 2.03
C VAL A 29 -6.08 4.75 2.83
N ALA A 30 -5.17 3.92 3.31
CA ALA A 30 -4.01 4.33 4.09
C ALA A 30 -2.74 3.74 3.48
N ILE A 31 -1.60 4.42 3.70
CA ILE A 31 -0.28 3.91 3.36
C ILE A 31 0.42 3.57 4.68
N LEU A 32 0.86 2.31 4.80
CA LEU A 32 1.58 1.81 5.97
C LEU A 32 3.07 2.12 5.81
N GLY A 33 3.57 3.07 6.60
CA GLY A 33 4.98 3.44 6.57
C GLY A 33 5.92 2.33 7.03
N GLU A 34 5.44 1.42 7.88
CA GLU A 34 6.23 0.34 8.48
C GLU A 34 6.60 -0.76 7.49
N GLU A 35 5.90 -0.87 6.35
CA GLU A 35 6.26 -1.81 5.29
C GLU A 35 7.56 -1.42 4.55
N TYR A 36 8.04 -0.19 4.75
CA TYR A 36 9.26 0.31 4.13
C TYR A 36 10.45 0.19 5.09
N VAL A 37 11.25 -0.86 4.88
CA VAL A 37 12.45 -1.16 5.68
C VAL A 37 13.42 0.02 5.69
N GLY A 38 13.63 0.62 6.86
CA GLY A 38 14.60 1.70 7.05
C GLY A 38 14.12 3.09 6.64
N MET A 39 12.83 3.25 6.33
CA MET A 39 12.23 4.53 5.95
C MET A 39 12.23 5.53 7.10
N ARG A 40 12.57 6.79 6.81
CA ARG A 40 12.33 7.91 7.72
C ARG A 40 11.34 8.89 7.09
N PRO A 41 10.03 8.77 7.40
CA PRO A 41 9.01 9.60 6.76
C PRO A 41 9.17 11.07 7.16
N SER A 42 9.21 11.94 6.15
CA SER A 42 9.02 13.37 6.30
C SER A 42 7.66 13.75 5.75
N MET A 43 6.68 13.97 6.63
CA MET A 43 5.31 14.29 6.26
C MET A 43 5.24 15.66 5.56
N LYS A 44 4.61 15.71 4.38
CA LYS A 44 4.31 16.95 3.63
C LYS A 44 2.86 17.39 3.79
N VAL A 45 2.04 16.60 4.46
CA VAL A 45 0.61 16.81 4.68
C VAL A 45 0.28 16.71 6.17
N ARG A 46 -0.86 17.28 6.57
CA ARG A 46 -1.41 17.21 7.92
C ARG A 46 -2.81 16.59 7.91
N GLU A 47 -3.26 16.14 9.07
CA GLU A 47 -4.64 15.75 9.29
C GLU A 47 -5.59 16.89 8.89
N GLY A 48 -6.67 16.55 8.19
CA GLY A 48 -7.65 17.51 7.66
C GLY A 48 -7.27 18.13 6.31
N ASP A 49 -6.05 17.92 5.80
CA ASP A 49 -5.70 18.40 4.47
C ASP A 49 -6.45 17.63 3.38
N VAL A 50 -7.02 18.39 2.43
CA VAL A 50 -7.59 17.83 1.20
C VAL A 50 -6.45 17.56 0.24
N VAL A 51 -6.32 16.31 -0.16
CA VAL A 51 -5.15 15.83 -0.87
C VAL A 51 -5.58 15.16 -2.17
N LYS A 52 -4.90 15.52 -3.26
CA LYS A 52 -5.27 15.12 -4.61
C LYS A 52 -4.68 13.75 -4.94
N LYS A 53 -5.30 13.04 -5.91
CA LYS A 53 -4.70 11.83 -6.49
C LYS A 53 -3.31 12.18 -7.04
N GLY A 54 -2.29 11.42 -6.64
CA GLY A 54 -0.89 11.66 -7.02
C GLY A 54 -0.17 12.74 -6.20
N GLN A 55 -0.82 13.38 -5.22
CA GLN A 55 -0.14 14.31 -4.32
C GLN A 55 0.82 13.57 -3.39
N ALA A 56 2.01 14.14 -3.18
CA ALA A 56 2.99 13.58 -2.27
C ALA A 56 2.55 13.74 -0.81
N LEU A 57 2.43 12.61 -0.11
CA LEU A 57 2.06 12.50 1.30
C LEU A 57 3.28 12.68 2.20
N PHE A 58 4.33 11.91 1.93
CA PHE A 58 5.59 11.97 2.64
C PHE A 58 6.73 11.60 1.70
N GLU A 59 7.92 12.03 2.08
CA GLU A 59 9.17 11.71 1.41
C GLU A 59 10.08 10.96 2.38
N ASP A 60 10.81 9.96 1.88
CA ASP A 60 11.85 9.34 2.67
C ASP A 60 13.12 10.19 2.63
N LYS A 61 13.66 10.53 3.81
CA LYS A 61 14.92 11.28 3.90
C LYS A 61 16.14 10.45 3.47
N LYS A 62 16.07 9.12 3.52
CA LYS A 62 17.18 8.24 3.15
C LYS A 62 17.24 7.90 1.67
N ILE A 63 16.09 7.90 0.99
CA ILE A 63 15.96 7.50 -0.42
C ILE A 63 15.05 8.53 -1.08
N PRO A 64 15.41 9.16 -2.22
CA PRO A 64 14.59 10.19 -2.87
C PRO A 64 13.36 9.58 -3.57
N VAL A 65 12.46 8.99 -2.78
CA VAL A 65 11.20 8.37 -3.21
C VAL A 65 10.07 9.13 -2.56
N TRP A 66 9.06 9.44 -3.37
CA TRP A 66 7.91 10.25 -2.99
C TRP A 66 6.70 9.31 -2.93
N PHE A 67 6.06 9.22 -1.78
CA PHE A 67 4.85 8.42 -1.62
C PHE A 67 3.65 9.28 -1.95
N SER A 68 2.87 8.83 -2.94
CA SER A 68 1.75 9.60 -3.47
C SER A 68 0.41 8.97 -3.16
N GLN A 69 -0.62 9.79 -3.14
CA GLN A 69 -1.94 9.37 -2.75
C GLN A 69 -2.67 8.61 -3.86
N PRO A 70 -3.19 7.40 -3.60
CA PRO A 70 -3.83 6.60 -4.64
C PRO A 70 -5.19 7.19 -5.07
N GLN A 71 -5.89 7.87 -4.17
CA GLN A 71 -7.22 8.43 -4.40
C GLN A 71 -7.34 9.81 -3.74
N GLN A 72 -8.09 10.73 -4.35
CA GLN A 72 -8.38 12.03 -3.74
C GLN A 72 -9.29 11.84 -2.52
N ALA A 73 -8.86 12.35 -1.38
CA ALA A 73 -9.55 12.20 -0.10
C ALA A 73 -9.13 13.30 0.88
N VAL A 74 -9.80 13.37 2.03
CA VAL A 74 -9.33 14.14 3.18
C VAL A 74 -8.42 13.25 4.01
N LEU A 75 -7.28 13.77 4.47
CA LEU A 75 -6.38 13.01 5.33
C LEU A 75 -6.98 12.85 6.73
N SER A 76 -7.27 11.61 7.15
CA SER A 76 -7.68 11.26 8.51
C SER A 76 -6.72 10.22 9.07
N GLN A 77 -6.14 10.48 10.25
CA GLN A 77 -5.41 9.44 11.00
C GLN A 77 -6.37 8.70 11.95
N GLN A 78 -6.21 7.38 12.05
CA GLN A 78 -6.79 6.55 13.11
C GLN A 78 -5.69 6.22 14.12
#